data_AF-A0A5S4FYN1-F1
#
_entry.id   AF-A0A5S4FYN1-F1
#
_cell.length_a   1.000
_cell.length_b   1.000
_cell.length_c   1.000
_cell.angle_alpha   90.00
_cell.angle_beta   90.00
_cell.angle_gamma   90.00
#
_symmetry.space_group_name_H-M   'P 1'
#
loop_
_entity.id
_entity.type
_entity.pdbx_description
1 polymer ?
#
loop_
_entity_poly.entity_id
_entity_poly.type
_entity_poly.pdbx_seq_one_letter_code
_entity_poly.pdbx_strand_id
1 'polypeptide(L)'
;MRLLRPNSETSFSSPQAITVPEGHKYCPRCEEIKLVEEFGRNRTEKSGLAAYCKPCHNTVMREERVKKHGSTRNYHLKRRYGITEDDFERMLARQGGLCAICQSAPGTFVDHCHRSGQVRGVLCFNCNNGLGHFGDNLVLLELAALYLGGDVLWPEFVVLPERRAAGEVARTRAHHLSQRYRVRPEDVERMISAQHGLCVVCWDRPPEHVDHCHRTGDVRFVLCLPCNTGIGQFRDDPGVVWRALAYVGRSLGEWDEAEVPEEELAELARADDRLRAEFYATVTRVA
;
A
#
# COMPACT_ATOMS: atom_id res chain seq x y z
N MET A 1 50.48 58.53 -8.96
CA MET A 1 50.83 57.67 -7.81
C MET A 1 50.25 56.28 -8.03
N ARG A 2 51.06 55.35 -8.56
CA ARG A 2 50.73 53.93 -8.67
C ARG A 2 51.04 53.28 -7.33
N LEU A 3 50.02 52.80 -6.62
CA LEU A 3 50.20 51.97 -5.43
C LEU A 3 50.51 50.54 -5.88
N LEU A 4 51.76 50.12 -5.63
CA LEU A 4 52.25 48.76 -5.79
C LEU A 4 51.49 47.84 -4.83
N ARG A 5 50.86 46.78 -5.35
CA ARG A 5 50.35 45.67 -4.53
C ARG A 5 51.48 44.65 -4.34
N PRO A 6 51.71 44.14 -3.12
CA PRO A 6 52.76 43.17 -2.86
C PRO A 6 52.43 41.81 -3.47
N ASN A 7 53.44 41.20 -4.11
CA ASN A 7 53.45 39.82 -4.56
C ASN A 7 53.29 38.89 -3.36
N SER A 8 52.15 38.21 -3.25
CA SER A 8 52.05 36.98 -2.45
C SER A 8 52.19 35.79 -3.39
N GLU A 9 53.41 35.27 -3.48
CA GLU A 9 53.74 33.99 -4.11
C GLU A 9 53.03 32.88 -3.32
N THR A 10 51.83 32.51 -3.74
CA THR A 10 51.22 31.24 -3.31
C THR A 10 51.85 30.14 -4.14
N SER A 11 52.86 29.49 -3.58
CA SER A 11 53.45 28.26 -4.08
C SER A 11 52.37 27.17 -4.20
N PHE A 12 51.89 26.93 -5.42
CA PHE A 12 51.10 25.74 -5.74
C PHE A 12 52.04 24.53 -5.68
N SER A 13 52.10 23.86 -4.52
CA SER A 13 52.72 22.55 -4.42
C SER A 13 51.91 21.56 -5.26
N SER A 14 52.51 21.03 -6.31
CA SER A 14 51.97 19.92 -7.12
C SER A 14 51.46 18.81 -6.19
N PRO A 15 50.27 18.22 -6.44
CA PRO A 15 49.77 17.14 -5.61
C PRO A 15 50.76 15.97 -5.66
N GLN A 16 51.29 15.58 -4.49
CA GLN A 16 52.12 14.39 -4.35
C GLN A 16 51.34 13.20 -4.92
N ALA A 17 51.95 12.43 -5.81
CA ALA A 17 51.31 11.29 -6.44
C ALA A 17 50.96 10.24 -5.37
N ILE A 18 49.66 10.06 -5.11
CA ILE A 18 49.16 9.08 -4.15
C ILE A 18 49.47 7.67 -4.69
N THR A 19 50.29 6.91 -3.98
CA THR A 19 50.59 5.51 -4.32
C THR A 19 49.42 4.62 -3.91
N VAL A 20 48.73 4.02 -4.88
CA VAL A 20 47.58 3.14 -4.67
C VAL A 20 47.98 1.68 -4.93
N PRO A 21 47.84 0.76 -3.97
CA PRO A 21 48.11 -0.67 -4.18
C PRO A 21 47.21 -1.32 -5.23
N GLU A 22 47.63 -2.43 -5.81
CA GLU A 22 46.80 -3.23 -6.71
C GLU A 22 45.51 -3.70 -6.00
N GLY A 23 44.39 -3.73 -6.72
CA GLY A 23 43.08 -4.05 -6.15
C GLY A 23 42.46 -2.94 -5.28
N HIS A 24 43.12 -1.78 -5.16
CA HIS A 24 42.62 -0.63 -4.40
C HIS A 24 42.38 0.58 -5.29
N LYS A 25 41.57 1.52 -4.79
CA LYS A 25 41.29 2.80 -5.42
C LYS A 25 41.21 3.88 -4.34
N TYR A 26 41.77 5.05 -4.63
CA TYR A 26 41.69 6.23 -3.78
C TYR A 26 40.33 6.93 -3.97
N CYS A 27 39.65 7.24 -2.86
CA CYS A 27 38.45 8.06 -2.88
C CYS A 27 38.80 9.52 -2.56
N PRO A 28 38.63 10.47 -3.50
CA PRO A 28 38.99 11.88 -3.30
C PRO A 28 38.05 12.65 -2.36
N ARG A 29 37.00 12.01 -1.84
CA ARG A 29 36.05 12.66 -0.92
C ARG A 29 36.37 12.38 0.56
N CYS A 30 36.64 11.12 0.90
CA CYS A 30 37.04 10.75 2.26
C CYS A 30 38.56 10.61 2.41
N GLU A 31 39.30 10.81 1.32
CA GLU A 31 40.76 10.78 1.28
C GLU A 31 41.38 9.43 1.71
N GLU A 32 40.61 8.35 1.60
CA GLU A 32 41.03 6.99 1.95
C GLU A 32 41.27 6.13 0.70
N ILE A 33 42.26 5.23 0.80
CA ILE A 33 42.49 4.14 -0.15
C ILE A 33 41.65 2.94 0.29
N LYS A 34 40.79 2.45 -0.60
CA LYS A 34 39.82 1.38 -0.32
C LYS A 34 39.87 0.29 -1.37
N LEU A 35 39.32 -0.88 -1.06
CA LEU A 35 39.19 -1.95 -2.03
C LEU A 35 38.32 -1.51 -3.20
N VAL A 36 38.64 -1.94 -4.42
CA VAL A 36 37.83 -1.63 -5.62
C VAL A 36 36.37 -2.06 -5.49
N GLU A 37 36.08 -3.10 -4.69
CA GLU A 37 34.73 -3.59 -4.40
C GLU A 37 33.89 -2.60 -3.59
N GLU A 38 34.53 -1.66 -2.88
CA GLU A 38 33.85 -0.58 -2.16
C GLU A 38 33.44 0.57 -3.08
N PHE A 39 33.72 0.48 -4.39
CA PHE A 39 33.30 1.44 -5.40
C PHE A 39 32.17 0.85 -6.26
N GLY A 40 31.25 1.71 -6.71
CA GLY A 40 30.22 1.31 -7.66
C GLY A 40 30.80 1.08 -9.06
N ARG A 41 30.13 0.30 -9.90
CA ARG A 41 30.51 0.17 -11.32
C ARG A 41 30.04 1.42 -12.07
N ASN A 42 30.93 1.99 -12.88
CA ASN A 42 30.57 3.06 -13.81
C ASN A 42 31.22 2.82 -15.18
N ARG A 43 30.39 2.48 -16.17
CA ARG A 43 30.85 2.13 -17.53
C ARG A 43 31.34 3.33 -18.34
N THR A 44 31.04 4.56 -17.91
CA THR A 44 31.51 5.78 -18.58
C THR A 44 32.93 6.15 -18.19
N GLU A 45 33.42 5.66 -17.04
CA GLU A 45 34.75 5.95 -16.54
C GLU A 45 35.78 4.97 -17.12
N LYS A 46 36.98 5.47 -17.45
CA LYS A 46 38.07 4.61 -17.97
C LYS A 46 38.42 3.46 -17.04
N SER A 47 38.28 3.67 -15.73
CA SER A 47 38.54 2.64 -14.72
C SER A 47 37.39 1.63 -14.52
N GLY A 48 36.23 1.84 -15.16
CA GLY A 48 35.03 1.01 -14.94
C GLY A 48 34.37 1.17 -13.56
N LEU A 49 34.94 2.01 -12.69
CA LEU A 49 34.53 2.24 -11.30
C LEU A 49 34.16 3.71 -11.08
N ALA A 50 33.21 3.94 -10.17
CA ALA A 50 32.80 5.27 -9.74
C ALA A 50 33.97 6.04 -9.09
N ALA A 51 33.94 7.37 -9.20
CA ALA A 51 34.98 8.23 -8.63
C ALA A 51 35.04 8.17 -7.09
N TYR A 52 33.90 7.97 -6.43
CA TYR A 52 33.79 7.90 -4.98
C TYR A 52 33.47 6.48 -4.50
N CYS A 53 33.92 6.15 -3.28
CA CYS A 53 33.48 4.92 -2.61
C CYS A 53 31.96 4.96 -2.36
N LYS A 54 31.31 3.80 -2.22
CA LYS A 54 29.85 3.67 -2.08
C LYS A 54 29.26 4.59 -1.00
N PRO A 55 29.84 4.71 0.22
CA PRO A 55 29.34 5.67 1.22
C PRO A 55 29.40 7.11 0.75
N CYS A 56 30.56 7.56 0.26
CA CYS A 56 30.75 8.92 -0.25
C CYS A 56 29.84 9.23 -1.44
N HIS A 57 29.65 8.25 -2.33
CA HIS A 57 28.75 8.34 -3.47
C HIS A 57 27.30 8.51 -3.02
N ASN A 58 26.84 7.72 -2.04
CA ASN A 58 25.48 7.85 -1.50
C ASN A 58 25.25 9.24 -0.88
N THR A 59 26.25 9.77 -0.17
CA THR A 59 26.18 11.11 0.40
C THR A 59 26.12 12.18 -0.70
N VAL A 60 26.94 12.09 -1.75
CA VAL A 60 26.90 13.06 -2.88
C VAL A 60 25.55 12.99 -3.56
N MET A 61 25.06 11.79 -3.86
CA MET A 61 23.76 11.61 -4.50
C MET A 61 22.61 12.17 -3.67
N ARG A 62 22.67 12.05 -2.33
CA ARG A 62 21.69 12.67 -1.43
C ARG A 62 21.77 14.20 -1.49
N GLU A 63 22.96 14.77 -1.40
CA GLU A 63 23.18 16.22 -1.49
C GLU A 63 22.71 16.80 -2.83
N GLU A 64 23.01 16.13 -3.94
CA GLU A 64 22.55 16.54 -5.27
C GLU A 64 21.03 16.46 -5.40
N ARG A 65 20.39 15.42 -4.84
CA ARG A 65 18.92 15.32 -4.80
C ARG A 65 18.31 16.47 -4.01
N VAL A 66 18.87 16.80 -2.85
CA VAL A 66 18.43 17.93 -2.03
C VAL A 66 18.63 19.25 -2.77
N LYS A 67 19.78 19.46 -3.43
CA LYS A 67 20.03 20.67 -4.24
C LYS A 67 19.06 20.82 -5.42
N LYS A 68 18.74 19.73 -6.13
CA LYS A 68 17.88 19.76 -7.33
C LYS A 68 16.38 19.77 -7.00
N HIS A 69 15.99 19.10 -5.92
CA HIS A 69 14.58 18.88 -5.59
C HIS A 69 14.16 19.52 -4.26
N GLY A 70 15.03 20.26 -3.58
CA GLY A 70 14.79 20.87 -2.26
C GLY A 70 14.94 19.87 -1.12
N SER A 71 14.38 18.66 -1.26
CA SER A 71 14.49 17.61 -0.26
C SER A 71 14.39 16.21 -0.86
N THR A 72 14.86 15.20 -0.12
CA THR A 72 14.68 13.78 -0.48
C THR A 72 13.20 13.40 -0.55
N ARG A 73 12.35 13.96 0.30
CA ARG A 73 10.91 13.69 0.32
C ARG A 73 10.24 14.22 -0.94
N ASN A 74 10.49 15.48 -1.31
CA ASN A 74 9.99 16.06 -2.57
C ASN A 74 10.40 15.26 -3.80
N TYR A 75 11.65 14.78 -3.85
CA TYR A 75 12.12 13.91 -4.91
C TYR A 75 11.28 12.62 -5.02
N HIS A 76 11.02 11.96 -3.90
CA HIS A 76 10.23 10.72 -3.89
C HIS A 76 8.76 10.96 -4.24
N LEU A 77 8.15 12.03 -3.73
CA LEU A 77 6.77 12.40 -4.06
C LEU A 77 6.61 12.68 -5.55
N LYS A 78 7.49 13.51 -6.13
CA LYS A 78 7.47 13.82 -7.56
C LYS A 78 7.65 12.56 -8.41
N ARG A 79 8.63 11.73 -8.06
CA ARG A 79 8.95 10.52 -8.83
C ARG A 79 7.83 9.48 -8.78
N ARG A 80 7.17 9.30 -7.64
CA ARG A 80 6.20 8.22 -7.44
C ARG A 80 4.76 8.64 -7.77
N TYR A 81 4.41 9.89 -7.48
CA TYR A 81 3.03 10.36 -7.51
C TYR A 81 2.84 11.63 -8.36
N GLY A 82 3.90 12.20 -8.93
CA GLY A 82 3.81 13.43 -9.72
C GLY A 82 3.55 14.70 -8.91
N ILE A 83 3.52 14.63 -7.57
CA ILE A 83 3.21 15.77 -6.69
C ILE A 83 4.44 16.29 -5.95
N THR A 84 4.39 17.55 -5.54
CA THR A 84 5.40 18.18 -4.68
C THR A 84 5.07 18.02 -3.18
N GLU A 85 6.01 18.40 -2.31
CA GLU A 85 5.71 18.52 -0.87
C GLU A 85 4.62 19.57 -0.60
N ASP A 86 4.64 20.70 -1.32
CA ASP A 86 3.62 21.73 -1.16
C ASP A 86 2.24 21.22 -1.62
N ASP A 87 2.18 20.40 -2.67
CA ASP A 87 0.94 19.72 -3.07
C ASP A 87 0.43 18.80 -1.96
N PHE A 88 1.32 18.01 -1.36
CA PHE A 88 0.98 17.16 -0.23
C PHE A 88 0.42 17.97 0.94
N GLU A 89 1.09 19.06 1.32
CA GLU A 89 0.67 19.92 2.42
C GLU A 89 -0.67 20.58 2.11
N ARG A 90 -0.90 21.05 0.88
CA ARG A 90 -2.20 21.58 0.44
C ARG A 90 -3.31 20.53 0.53
N MET A 91 -3.08 19.31 0.06
CA MET A 91 -4.07 18.22 0.17
C MET A 91 -4.37 17.91 1.63
N LEU A 92 -3.34 17.77 2.46
CA LEU A 92 -3.51 17.48 3.88
C LEU A 92 -4.26 18.62 4.60
N ALA A 93 -3.95 19.88 4.29
CA ALA A 93 -4.65 21.05 4.84
C ALA A 93 -6.13 21.08 4.42
N ARG A 94 -6.46 20.76 3.16
CA ARG A 94 -7.85 20.62 2.69
C ARG A 94 -8.62 19.54 3.44
N GLN A 95 -7.92 18.50 3.91
CA GLN A 95 -8.48 17.45 4.76
C GLN A 95 -8.47 17.81 6.27
N GLY A 96 -8.13 19.04 6.63
CA GLY A 96 -8.04 19.48 8.02
C GLY A 96 -6.89 18.83 8.82
N GLY A 97 -5.84 18.35 8.14
CA GLY A 97 -4.74 17.61 8.76
C GLY A 97 -5.01 16.13 8.98
N LEU A 98 -6.19 15.63 8.59
CA LEU A 98 -6.67 14.29 8.94
C LEU A 98 -6.74 13.37 7.72
N CYS A 99 -6.84 12.07 7.99
CA CYS A 99 -7.07 11.03 6.99
C CYS A 99 -8.39 11.26 6.24
N ALA A 100 -8.36 11.21 4.90
CA ALA A 100 -9.54 11.42 4.06
C ALA A 100 -10.68 10.41 4.33
N ILE A 101 -10.35 9.19 4.78
CA ILE A 101 -11.32 8.13 5.08
C ILE A 101 -11.82 8.24 6.52
N CYS A 102 -10.97 7.98 7.52
CA CYS A 102 -11.46 7.89 8.89
C CYS A 102 -11.71 9.23 9.56
N GLN A 103 -11.07 10.31 9.10
CA GLN A 103 -11.17 11.67 9.66
C GLN A 103 -10.88 11.75 11.17
N SER A 104 -10.14 10.79 11.71
CA SER A 104 -9.88 10.69 13.15
C SER A 104 -8.40 10.53 13.50
N ALA A 105 -7.54 10.44 12.49
CA ALA A 105 -6.10 10.28 12.63
C ALA A 105 -5.38 11.13 11.58
N PRO A 106 -4.14 11.58 11.84
CA PRO A 106 -3.37 12.35 10.88
C PRO A 106 -3.19 11.62 9.55
N GLY A 107 -3.30 12.37 8.45
CA GLY A 107 -2.94 11.87 7.12
C GLY A 107 -1.42 11.87 6.96
N THR A 108 -0.84 10.70 6.64
CA THR A 108 0.62 10.54 6.53
C THR A 108 1.08 9.91 5.22
N PHE A 109 0.19 9.19 4.53
CA PHE A 109 0.49 8.46 3.31
C PHE A 109 -0.30 9.01 2.14
N VAL A 110 0.36 9.22 1.00
CA VAL A 110 -0.32 9.53 -0.26
C VAL A 110 -0.96 8.25 -0.77
N ASP A 111 -2.26 8.34 -1.01
CA ASP A 111 -3.04 7.27 -1.62
C ASP A 111 -3.38 7.64 -3.06
N HIS A 112 -3.35 6.64 -3.93
CA HIS A 112 -3.52 6.81 -5.36
C HIS A 112 -4.23 5.58 -5.96
N CYS A 113 -4.95 5.80 -7.04
CA CYS A 113 -5.58 4.73 -7.79
C CYS A 113 -4.49 3.88 -8.46
N HIS A 114 -4.42 2.59 -8.15
CA HIS A 114 -3.44 1.68 -8.76
C HIS A 114 -3.70 1.41 -10.26
N ARG A 115 -4.89 1.77 -10.77
CA ARG A 115 -5.22 1.68 -12.20
C ARG A 115 -4.79 2.91 -12.99
N SER A 116 -5.13 4.11 -12.52
CA SER A 116 -4.87 5.36 -13.25
C SER A 116 -3.61 6.09 -12.79
N GLY A 117 -3.08 5.77 -11.61
CA GLY A 117 -1.99 6.53 -10.98
C GLY A 117 -2.45 7.85 -10.34
N GLN A 118 -3.72 8.23 -10.48
CA GLN A 118 -4.26 9.49 -9.94
C GLN A 118 -4.20 9.49 -8.41
N VAL A 119 -3.64 10.55 -7.84
CA VAL A 119 -3.62 10.77 -6.40
C VAL A 119 -5.03 11.11 -5.93
N ARG A 120 -5.54 10.34 -4.96
CA ARG A 120 -6.89 10.50 -4.41
C ARG A 120 -6.90 11.40 -3.17
N GLY A 121 -5.88 11.27 -2.33
CA GLY A 121 -5.78 12.03 -1.09
C GLY A 121 -4.68 11.53 -0.16
N VAL A 122 -4.74 11.98 1.09
CA VAL A 122 -3.79 11.58 2.14
C VAL A 122 -4.50 10.73 3.20
N LEU A 123 -4.00 9.54 3.45
CA LEU A 123 -4.57 8.59 4.40
C LEU A 123 -3.65 8.35 5.59
N CYS A 124 -4.23 7.89 6.70
CA CYS A 124 -3.45 7.31 7.80
C CYS A 124 -2.96 5.91 7.41
N PHE A 125 -1.98 5.39 8.16
CA PHE A 125 -1.42 4.05 7.94
C PHE A 125 -2.51 2.97 7.84
N ASN A 126 -3.45 2.95 8.79
CA ASN A 126 -4.44 1.89 8.88
C ASN A 126 -5.40 1.92 7.69
N CYS A 127 -6.00 3.06 7.37
CA CYS A 127 -6.93 3.16 6.25
C CYS A 127 -6.26 2.81 4.91
N ASN A 128 -5.01 3.24 4.71
CA ASN A 128 -4.26 2.88 3.50
C ASN A 128 -4.01 1.37 3.39
N ASN A 129 -3.63 0.71 4.49
CA ASN A 129 -3.46 -0.75 4.49
C ASN A 129 -4.80 -1.50 4.38
N GLY A 130 -5.86 -0.98 5.00
CA GLY A 130 -7.21 -1.52 4.90
C GLY A 130 -7.67 -1.59 3.46
N LEU A 131 -7.53 -0.50 2.70
CA LEU A 131 -7.78 -0.48 1.26
C LEU A 131 -6.96 -1.54 0.51
N GLY A 132 -5.66 -1.63 0.81
CA GLY A 132 -4.78 -2.65 0.22
C GLY A 132 -5.21 -4.09 0.50
N HIS A 133 -5.73 -4.39 1.69
CA HIS A 133 -6.25 -5.72 2.03
C HIS A 133 -7.50 -6.11 1.24
N PHE A 134 -8.32 -5.13 0.87
CA PHE A 134 -9.48 -5.31 -0.02
C PHE A 134 -9.15 -5.09 -1.50
N GLY A 135 -7.90 -4.75 -1.82
CA GLY A 135 -7.45 -4.53 -3.19
C GLY A 135 -8.23 -3.43 -3.92
N ASP A 136 -8.63 -2.38 -3.21
CA ASP A 136 -9.49 -1.29 -3.74
C ASP A 136 -10.81 -1.80 -4.38
N ASN A 137 -11.27 -3.00 -4.01
CA ASN A 137 -12.46 -3.61 -4.58
C ASN A 137 -13.73 -3.10 -3.89
N LEU A 138 -14.57 -2.36 -4.63
CA LEU A 138 -15.80 -1.76 -4.12
C LEU A 138 -16.78 -2.80 -3.56
N VAL A 139 -16.93 -3.95 -4.21
CA VAL A 139 -17.82 -5.02 -3.78
C VAL A 139 -17.33 -5.62 -2.45
N LEU A 140 -16.03 -5.89 -2.32
CA LEU A 140 -15.48 -6.43 -1.07
C LEU A 140 -15.56 -5.44 0.09
N LEU A 141 -15.36 -4.15 -0.17
CA LEU A 141 -15.54 -3.10 0.83
C LEU A 141 -17.01 -3.03 1.29
N GLU A 142 -17.96 -3.16 0.35
CA GLU A 142 -19.39 -3.19 0.66
C GLU A 142 -19.76 -4.40 1.51
N LEU A 143 -19.32 -5.60 1.10
CA LEU A 143 -19.53 -6.84 1.84
C LEU A 143 -18.93 -6.77 3.25
N ALA A 144 -17.75 -6.16 3.41
CA ALA A 144 -17.15 -5.94 4.72
C ALA A 144 -17.94 -4.95 5.59
N ALA A 145 -18.50 -3.90 5.00
CA ALA A 145 -19.32 -2.94 5.73
C ALA A 145 -20.65 -3.55 6.19
N LEU A 146 -21.30 -4.33 5.32
CA LEU A 146 -22.49 -5.11 5.63
C LEU A 146 -22.21 -6.12 6.74
N TYR A 147 -21.13 -6.89 6.62
CA TYR A 147 -20.67 -7.86 7.62
C TYR A 147 -20.53 -7.23 9.00
N LEU A 148 -19.89 -6.06 9.08
CA LEU A 148 -19.73 -5.32 10.34
C LEU A 148 -21.06 -4.77 10.88
N GLY A 149 -22.01 -4.47 9.99
CA GLY A 149 -23.38 -4.09 10.33
C GLY A 149 -24.24 -5.24 10.87
N GLY A 150 -23.73 -6.48 10.80
CA GLY A 150 -24.46 -7.69 11.20
C GLY A 150 -25.13 -8.41 10.04
N ASP A 151 -24.96 -7.93 8.81
CA ASP A 151 -25.56 -8.51 7.63
C ASP A 151 -24.55 -9.35 6.87
N VAL A 152 -24.92 -10.59 6.59
CA VAL A 152 -24.10 -11.45 5.72
C VAL A 152 -24.91 -11.82 4.50
N LEU A 153 -24.33 -11.59 3.33
CA LEU A 153 -24.90 -12.00 2.06
C LEU A 153 -24.36 -13.37 1.69
N TRP A 154 -25.27 -14.32 1.56
CA TRP A 154 -25.02 -15.65 1.00
C TRP A 154 -25.32 -15.64 -0.49
N PRO A 155 -24.32 -15.66 -1.38
CA PRO A 155 -24.55 -15.74 -2.82
C PRO A 155 -25.03 -17.13 -3.21
N GLU A 156 -26.15 -17.23 -3.94
CA GLU A 156 -26.65 -18.52 -4.44
C GLU A 156 -25.75 -19.15 -5.53
N PHE A 157 -24.84 -18.36 -6.14
CA PHE A 157 -24.04 -18.77 -7.30
C PHE A 157 -22.60 -19.20 -6.98
N VAL A 158 -22.23 -19.42 -5.71
CA VAL A 158 -20.88 -19.94 -5.41
C VAL A 158 -20.73 -21.31 -6.06
N VAL A 159 -20.06 -21.35 -7.22
CA VAL A 159 -19.68 -22.58 -7.90
C VAL A 159 -18.67 -23.26 -7.00
N LEU A 160 -19.17 -24.18 -6.17
CA LEU A 160 -18.33 -24.97 -5.29
C LEU A 160 -17.28 -25.67 -6.17
N PRO A 161 -15.97 -25.55 -5.88
CA PRO A 161 -15.00 -26.43 -6.51
C PRO A 161 -15.48 -27.87 -6.26
N GLU A 162 -15.45 -28.72 -7.29
CA GLU A 162 -15.94 -30.10 -7.22
C GLU A 162 -15.52 -30.70 -5.87
N ARG A 163 -16.51 -31.20 -5.11
CA ARG A 163 -16.26 -31.83 -3.82
C ARG A 163 -15.23 -32.94 -4.06
N ARG A 164 -13.97 -32.66 -3.72
CA ARG A 164 -13.00 -33.73 -3.48
C ARG A 164 -13.64 -34.56 -2.38
N ALA A 165 -13.76 -35.88 -2.61
CA ALA A 165 -14.24 -36.82 -1.62
C ALA A 165 -13.63 -36.45 -0.26
N ALA A 166 -14.45 -36.43 0.79
CA ALA A 166 -14.08 -35.99 2.13
C ALA A 166 -12.73 -36.57 2.55
N GLY A 167 -11.65 -35.85 2.22
CA GLY A 167 -10.33 -36.10 2.74
C GLY A 167 -10.30 -35.49 4.12
N GLU A 168 -9.68 -36.19 5.06
CA GLU A 168 -9.48 -35.70 6.43
C GLU A 168 -9.11 -34.21 6.38
N VAL A 169 -9.99 -33.36 6.91
CA VAL A 169 -9.67 -31.94 7.12
C VAL A 169 -8.40 -31.94 7.95
N ALA A 170 -7.29 -31.51 7.36
CA ALA A 170 -5.97 -31.63 7.97
C ALA A 170 -6.05 -31.15 9.42
N ARG A 171 -5.77 -32.05 10.37
CA ARG A 171 -5.93 -31.91 11.84
C ARG A 171 -5.14 -30.76 12.48
N THR A 172 -4.65 -29.81 11.70
CA THR A 172 -3.75 -28.73 12.10
C THR A 172 -4.38 -27.34 11.98
N ARG A 173 -5.28 -27.07 11.01
CA ARG A 173 -5.82 -25.70 10.81
C ARG A 173 -6.89 -25.34 11.84
N ALA A 174 -7.89 -26.19 12.09
CA ALA A 174 -8.91 -25.98 13.13
C ALA A 174 -8.33 -26.00 14.55
N HIS A 175 -7.29 -26.80 14.78
CA HIS A 175 -6.55 -26.82 16.04
C HIS A 175 -5.82 -25.48 16.30
N HIS A 176 -5.17 -24.90 15.28
CA HIS A 176 -4.51 -23.60 15.42
C HIS A 176 -5.51 -22.46 15.71
N LEU A 177 -6.67 -22.47 15.06
CA LEU A 177 -7.74 -21.50 15.31
C LEU A 177 -8.35 -21.64 16.70
N SER A 178 -8.66 -22.86 17.12
CA SER A 178 -9.22 -23.14 18.44
C SER A 178 -8.29 -22.71 19.57
N GLN A 179 -6.98 -22.99 19.47
CA GLN A 179 -5.98 -22.55 20.45
C GLN A 179 -5.86 -21.03 20.53
N ARG A 180 -5.83 -20.35 19.37
CA ARG A 180 -5.67 -18.90 19.31
C ARG A 180 -6.88 -18.12 19.85
N TYR A 181 -8.09 -18.66 19.66
CA TYR A 181 -9.35 -17.97 19.97
C TYR A 181 -10.17 -18.60 21.10
N ARG A 182 -9.63 -19.63 21.79
CA ARG A 182 -10.27 -20.31 22.93
C ARG A 182 -11.67 -20.85 22.61
N VAL A 183 -11.88 -21.30 21.39
CA VAL A 183 -13.09 -21.99 20.92
C VAL A 183 -12.77 -23.48 20.81
N ARG A 184 -13.73 -24.40 20.99
CA ARG A 184 -13.44 -25.82 20.79
C ARG A 184 -13.17 -26.08 19.29
N PRO A 185 -12.20 -26.95 18.94
CA PRO A 185 -11.92 -27.31 17.54
C PRO A 185 -13.16 -27.74 16.77
N GLU A 186 -14.04 -28.51 17.41
CA GLU A 186 -15.30 -29.01 16.84
C GLU A 186 -16.26 -27.89 16.44
N ASP A 187 -16.33 -26.81 17.23
CA ASP A 187 -17.20 -25.67 16.92
C ASP A 187 -16.63 -24.88 15.73
N VAL A 188 -15.31 -24.73 15.64
CA VAL A 188 -14.64 -24.10 14.50
C VAL A 188 -14.86 -24.91 13.22
N GLU A 189 -14.78 -26.23 13.28
CA GLU A 189 -15.07 -27.11 12.13
C GLU A 189 -16.52 -26.99 11.66
N ARG A 190 -17.47 -26.87 12.59
CA ARG A 190 -18.89 -26.62 12.25
C ARG A 190 -19.07 -25.28 11.56
N MET A 191 -18.43 -24.21 12.02
CA MET A 191 -18.47 -22.90 11.37
C MET A 191 -17.88 -22.93 9.96
N ILE A 192 -16.70 -23.54 9.80
CA ILE A 192 -16.05 -23.70 8.49
C ILE A 192 -16.96 -24.47 7.53
N SER A 193 -17.57 -25.56 8.01
CA SER A 193 -18.46 -26.39 7.20
C SER A 193 -19.75 -25.66 6.81
N ALA A 194 -20.33 -24.89 7.73
CA ALA A 194 -21.51 -24.06 7.46
C ALA A 194 -21.24 -22.96 6.41
N GLN A 195 -20.00 -22.50 6.31
CA GLN A 195 -19.54 -21.56 5.28
C GLN A 195 -18.92 -22.25 4.05
N HIS A 196 -19.15 -23.55 3.87
CA HIS A 196 -18.63 -24.32 2.73
C HIS A 196 -17.09 -24.26 2.57
N GLY A 197 -16.36 -24.07 3.67
CA GLY A 197 -14.90 -24.00 3.66
C GLY A 197 -14.31 -22.65 3.26
N LEU A 198 -15.14 -21.60 3.11
CA LEU A 198 -14.74 -20.31 2.58
C LEU A 198 -14.97 -19.17 3.58
N CYS A 199 -14.23 -18.08 3.40
CA CYS A 199 -14.41 -16.81 4.10
C CYS A 199 -15.80 -16.24 3.79
N VAL A 200 -16.57 -15.90 4.83
CA VAL A 200 -17.95 -15.42 4.64
C VAL A 200 -18.04 -14.03 3.99
N VAL A 201 -16.95 -13.26 4.01
CA VAL A 201 -16.93 -11.90 3.43
C VAL A 201 -16.60 -11.95 1.95
N CYS A 202 -15.55 -12.69 1.55
CA CYS A 202 -15.09 -12.68 0.16
C CYS A 202 -15.51 -13.91 -0.66
N TRP A 203 -15.95 -15.00 -0.01
CA TRP A 203 -16.32 -16.27 -0.65
C TRP A 203 -15.28 -16.85 -1.62
N ASP A 204 -14.01 -16.45 -1.49
CA ASP A 204 -12.92 -16.80 -2.43
C ASP A 204 -11.79 -17.60 -1.74
N ARG A 205 -11.56 -17.36 -0.44
CA ARG A 205 -10.38 -17.88 0.27
C ARG A 205 -10.76 -18.74 1.47
N PRO A 206 -9.95 -19.76 1.80
CA PRO A 206 -10.16 -20.54 3.01
C PRO A 206 -9.96 -19.66 4.26
N PRO A 207 -10.74 -19.89 5.33
CA PRO A 207 -10.63 -19.13 6.56
C PRO A 207 -9.33 -19.43 7.34
N GLU A 208 -8.90 -18.43 8.10
CA GLU A 208 -7.71 -18.45 8.96
C GLU A 208 -7.96 -17.77 10.32
N HIS A 209 -9.15 -17.23 10.53
CA HIS A 209 -9.49 -16.46 11.71
C HIS A 209 -10.95 -16.75 12.10
N VAL A 210 -11.22 -16.83 13.39
CA VAL A 210 -12.58 -16.77 13.94
C VAL A 210 -12.81 -15.32 14.31
N ASP A 211 -13.71 -14.65 13.61
CA ASP A 211 -14.05 -13.26 13.87
C ASP A 211 -15.03 -13.16 15.04
N HIS A 212 -14.93 -12.05 15.77
CA HIS A 212 -15.79 -11.76 16.91
C HIS A 212 -16.13 -10.27 16.94
N CYS A 213 -17.32 -9.97 17.43
CA CYS A 213 -17.76 -8.60 17.61
C CYS A 213 -16.94 -7.93 18.71
N HIS A 214 -16.13 -6.92 18.38
CA HIS A 214 -15.37 -6.17 19.39
C HIS A 214 -16.25 -5.34 20.36
N ARG A 215 -17.57 -5.28 20.13
CA ARG A 215 -18.53 -4.57 20.97
C ARG A 215 -19.28 -5.50 21.94
N THR A 216 -19.66 -6.70 21.50
CA THR A 216 -20.44 -7.66 22.29
C THR A 216 -19.64 -8.87 22.75
N GLY A 217 -18.51 -9.15 22.09
CA GLY A 217 -17.69 -10.36 22.30
C GLY A 217 -18.22 -11.59 21.56
N ASP A 218 -19.37 -11.50 20.90
CA ASP A 218 -20.00 -12.64 20.23
C ASP A 218 -19.17 -13.10 19.04
N VAL A 219 -18.95 -14.42 18.96
CA VAL A 219 -18.35 -15.06 17.79
C VAL A 219 -19.29 -14.87 16.61
N ARG A 220 -18.76 -14.38 15.49
CA ARG A 220 -19.50 -14.18 14.25
C ARG A 220 -19.25 -15.35 13.32
N PHE A 221 -18.25 -15.21 12.45
CA PHE A 221 -18.00 -16.10 11.33
C PHE A 221 -16.50 -16.36 11.19
N VAL A 222 -16.13 -17.33 10.35
CA VAL A 222 -14.74 -17.55 10.00
C VAL A 222 -14.33 -16.74 8.77
N LEU A 223 -13.20 -16.04 8.88
CA LEU A 223 -12.69 -15.11 7.86
C LEU A 223 -11.32 -15.52 7.37
N CYS A 224 -10.99 -15.17 6.13
CA CYS A 224 -9.60 -15.23 5.65
C CYS A 224 -8.77 -14.10 6.26
N LEU A 225 -7.44 -14.28 6.31
CA LEU A 225 -6.52 -13.29 6.88
C LEU A 225 -6.67 -11.87 6.28
N PRO A 226 -6.75 -11.69 4.94
CA PRO A 226 -6.96 -10.37 4.35
C PRO A 226 -8.25 -9.69 4.80
N CYS A 227 -9.41 -10.38 4.78
CA CYS A 227 -10.67 -9.78 5.19
C CYS A 227 -10.67 -9.41 6.68
N ASN A 228 -10.22 -10.34 7.53
CA ASN A 228 -10.11 -10.10 8.98
C ASN A 228 -9.19 -8.91 9.28
N THR A 229 -7.99 -8.88 8.67
CA THR A 229 -7.03 -7.80 8.89
C THR A 229 -7.52 -6.48 8.32
N GLY A 230 -8.13 -6.49 7.12
CA GLY A 230 -8.69 -5.29 6.49
C GLY A 230 -9.80 -4.67 7.33
N ILE A 231 -10.72 -5.47 7.85
CA ILE A 231 -11.77 -5.04 8.80
C ILE A 231 -11.13 -4.41 10.05
N GLY A 232 -10.14 -5.08 10.65
CA GLY A 232 -9.42 -4.56 11.81
C GLY A 232 -8.67 -3.25 11.53
N GLN A 233 -8.11 -3.07 10.33
CA GLN A 233 -7.48 -1.79 9.93
C GLN A 233 -8.51 -0.65 9.84
N PHE A 234 -9.76 -0.96 9.50
CA PHE A 234 -10.88 -0.02 9.60
C PHE A 234 -11.50 0.07 11.00
N ARG A 235 -10.83 -0.52 12.01
CA ARG A 235 -11.22 -0.50 13.42
C ARG A 235 -12.58 -1.14 13.69
N ASP A 236 -12.95 -2.12 12.86
CA ASP A 236 -14.20 -2.85 13.00
C ASP A 236 -15.45 -1.93 12.94
N ASP A 237 -15.29 -0.75 12.33
CA ASP A 237 -16.32 0.28 12.22
C ASP A 237 -16.91 0.28 10.80
N PRO A 238 -18.19 -0.14 10.63
CA PRO A 238 -18.83 -0.18 9.32
C PRO A 238 -18.88 1.21 8.66
N GLY A 239 -19.01 2.28 9.44
CA GLY A 239 -19.01 3.65 8.94
C GLY A 239 -17.67 4.06 8.34
N VAL A 240 -16.54 3.57 8.87
CA VAL A 240 -15.22 3.79 8.27
C VAL A 240 -15.10 3.03 6.95
N VAL A 241 -15.60 1.80 6.86
CA VAL A 241 -15.58 1.01 5.62
C VAL A 241 -16.47 1.65 4.54
N TRP A 242 -17.66 2.13 4.89
CA TRP A 242 -18.51 2.87 3.96
C TRP A 242 -17.84 4.14 3.43
N ARG A 243 -17.12 4.88 4.29
CA ARG A 243 -16.31 6.03 3.84
C ARG A 243 -15.16 5.59 2.93
N ALA A 244 -14.54 4.44 3.17
CA ALA A 244 -13.50 3.87 2.32
C ALA A 244 -14.06 3.50 0.92
N LEU A 245 -15.24 2.89 0.87
CA LEU A 245 -15.96 2.60 -0.38
C LEU A 245 -16.25 3.88 -1.15
N ALA A 246 -16.84 4.88 -0.49
CA ALA A 246 -17.14 6.17 -1.12
C ALA A 246 -15.87 6.89 -1.61
N TYR A 247 -14.78 6.78 -0.85
CA TYR A 247 -13.49 7.37 -1.20
C TYR A 247 -12.88 6.73 -2.46
N VAL A 248 -12.89 5.40 -2.57
CA VAL A 248 -12.42 4.70 -3.77
C VAL A 248 -13.35 4.95 -4.95
N GLY A 249 -14.67 4.93 -4.73
CA GLY A 249 -15.68 5.12 -5.78
C GLY A 249 -15.62 6.49 -6.47
N ARG A 250 -15.33 7.56 -5.73
CA ARG A 250 -15.17 8.92 -6.30
C ARG A 250 -14.06 9.02 -7.34
N SER A 251 -13.04 8.17 -7.26
CA SER A 251 -11.88 8.20 -8.15
C SER A 251 -12.10 7.46 -9.46
N LEU A 252 -13.32 6.97 -9.70
CA LEU A 252 -13.75 6.47 -10.99
C LEU A 252 -14.28 7.59 -11.91
N GLY A 253 -14.45 8.82 -11.40
CA GLY A 253 -15.15 9.91 -12.09
C GLY A 253 -14.31 10.99 -12.77
N GLU A 254 -12.98 10.94 -12.73
CA GLU A 254 -12.12 11.91 -13.43
C GLU A 254 -11.07 11.18 -14.26
N TRP A 255 -11.40 10.92 -15.53
CA TRP A 255 -10.46 10.47 -16.55
C TRP A 255 -10.21 11.63 -17.52
N ASP A 256 -8.93 11.82 -17.89
CA ASP A 256 -8.57 12.68 -19.03
C ASP A 256 -9.38 12.25 -20.28
N GLU A 257 -9.90 13.26 -20.98
CA GLU A 257 -10.82 13.20 -22.12
C GLU A 257 -10.39 12.18 -23.20
N ALA A 258 -10.88 10.95 -23.08
CA ALA A 258 -11.56 10.38 -24.23
C ALA A 258 -13.01 10.81 -24.10
N GLU A 259 -13.54 11.55 -25.07
CA GLU A 259 -14.98 11.81 -25.17
C GLU A 259 -15.69 10.46 -25.37
N VAL A 260 -15.97 9.77 -24.27
CA VAL A 260 -16.94 8.69 -24.23
C VAL A 260 -18.29 9.40 -24.21
N PRO A 261 -19.16 9.19 -25.23
CA PRO A 261 -20.48 9.81 -25.26
C PRO A 261 -21.19 9.62 -23.92
N GLU A 262 -21.81 10.68 -23.40
CA GLU A 262 -22.49 10.68 -22.09
C GLU A 262 -23.51 9.54 -21.98
N GLU A 263 -24.11 9.16 -23.12
CA GLU A 263 -25.03 8.04 -23.25
C GLU A 263 -24.36 6.67 -23.03
N GLU A 264 -23.15 6.46 -23.57
CA GLU A 264 -22.35 5.23 -23.39
C GLU A 264 -21.86 5.10 -21.94
N LEU A 265 -21.44 6.22 -21.32
CA LEU A 265 -21.06 6.25 -19.91
C LEU A 265 -22.27 5.92 -19.00
N ALA A 266 -23.43 6.49 -19.32
CA ALA A 266 -24.68 6.20 -18.63
C ALA A 266 -25.14 4.76 -18.86
N GLU A 267 -24.88 4.15 -20.02
CA GLU A 267 -25.14 2.73 -20.27
C GLU A 267 -24.23 1.82 -19.45
N LEU A 268 -22.94 2.14 -19.34
CA LEU A 268 -21.99 1.39 -18.51
C LEU A 268 -22.35 1.48 -17.02
N ALA A 269 -22.70 2.66 -16.53
CA ALA A 269 -23.19 2.84 -15.16
C ALA A 269 -24.48 2.04 -14.92
N ARG A 270 -25.45 2.10 -15.85
CA ARG A 270 -26.67 1.27 -15.80
C ARG A 270 -26.37 -0.23 -15.87
N ALA A 271 -25.32 -0.63 -16.59
CA ALA A 271 -24.90 -2.02 -16.68
C ALA A 271 -24.25 -2.50 -15.36
N ASP A 272 -23.41 -1.67 -14.72
CA ASP A 272 -22.86 -1.94 -13.39
C ASP A 272 -23.96 -2.01 -12.33
N ASP A 273 -24.89 -1.04 -12.34
CA ASP A 273 -26.07 -1.04 -11.46
C ASP A 273 -26.94 -2.28 -11.67
N ARG A 274 -27.12 -2.71 -12.93
CA ARG A 274 -27.84 -3.95 -13.26
C ARG A 274 -27.09 -5.18 -12.74
N LEU A 275 -25.79 -5.28 -12.94
CA LEU A 275 -24.97 -6.38 -12.44
C LEU A 275 -24.98 -6.44 -10.90
N ARG A 276 -24.90 -5.28 -10.24
CA ARG A 276 -25.08 -5.16 -8.79
C ARG A 276 -26.48 -5.60 -8.38
N ALA A 277 -27.52 -5.14 -9.07
CA ALA A 277 -28.90 -5.51 -8.78
C ALA A 277 -29.16 -7.02 -9.00
N GLU A 278 -28.63 -7.62 -10.06
CA GLU A 278 -28.68 -9.06 -10.33
C GLU A 278 -27.94 -9.86 -9.24
N PHE A 279 -26.77 -9.39 -8.81
CA PHE A 279 -26.05 -9.95 -7.66
C PHE A 279 -26.92 -9.88 -6.38
N TYR A 280 -27.51 -8.72 -6.09
CA TYR A 280 -28.36 -8.56 -4.90
C TYR A 280 -29.69 -9.33 -4.96
N ALA A 281 -30.21 -9.59 -6.17
CA ALA A 281 -31.40 -10.41 -6.38
C ALA A 281 -31.14 -11.90 -6.16
N THR A 282 -29.88 -12.32 -6.24
CA THR A 282 -29.45 -13.73 -6.13
C THR A 282 -28.73 -14.04 -4.81
N VAL A 283 -28.73 -13.10 -3.87
CA VAL A 283 -28.14 -13.31 -2.53
C VAL A 283 -29.22 -13.31 -1.47
N THR A 284 -29.13 -14.26 -0.55
CA THR A 284 -29.98 -14.26 0.65
C THR A 284 -29.27 -13.51 1.76
N ARG A 285 -29.93 -12.52 2.34
CA ARG A 285 -29.45 -11.82 3.55
C ARG A 285 -29.77 -12.67 4.77
N VAL A 286 -28.72 -13.06 5.49
CA VAL A 286 -28.84 -13.81 6.74
C VAL A 286 -28.42 -12.86 7.86
N ALA A 287 -29.33 -12.69 8.83
CA ALA A 287 -29.13 -11.90 10.05
C ALA A 287 -28.67 -12.80 11.20
#